data_AF-A0A957LHR0-F1
#
_entry.id   AF-A0A957LHR0-F1
#
_cell.length_a   1.000
_cell.length_b   1.000
_cell.length_c   1.000
_cell.angle_alpha   90.00
_cell.angle_beta   90.00
_cell.angle_gamma   90.00
#
_symmetry.space_group_name_H-M   'P 1'
#
loop_
_entity.id
_entity.type
_entity.pdbx_description
1 polymer ?
#
loop_
_entity_poly.entity_id
_entity_poly.type
_entity_poly.pdbx_seq_one_letter_code
_entity_poly.pdbx_strand_id
1 'polypeptide(L)'
;FTDELYKGLSAASQLLYDLSEGQMAFGPISIFTGGEQWEQADLRFRAANDYRPSAYVGGIVSQPTKYDITNTLKDPIYAPGAIYLGRYWDGKDAFNRDAGSWDQPAAYRTLVHEWAHYALFLYDEYQQQSGSASYCVCANLPNSDCGYGDLVGSLMAYHYTADELWFTPLHGSPAVCEDTDQYHVHGQSDWRTLTVWPQIQGINMTLDAPTELTTGPLLGLTADLFGQTPAYDLYLPLLQTEGDAPPSTEQPDSVTAKININEAIAAGSKLPARVYVFEEGDDKSPDRIIYQGAPIGGPQPSGALGSLSLLGVTSADEARVIVARYSKNGDPTMGKNYNYPEVSHPAASLESDVTLTAVDSSWLASVDLTYELSGTQFTTMTTYLTSASTLPVTPTIRLCAADAAIGCDPQWTQPMTDLGANVWSASFNPLNGADELPLYAVVHIDVRGAGERIVHYQVAGGVGPAHVDAYAPLRDGQATVSTDINMKGDGECNRVFIATADNFTSLITPLGQAPGPSNAPVDLAGIISWPIDIDIVVPNGSLDCDSSAPEDHTLQVPMLLTYFYSPKALAELGISSSSQLRLLHFERTPSPTFGIWSPLTLLGSSDPLNWLSAEITTDGIYAIGWVP
;
A
#
# COMPACT_ATOMS: atom_id res chain seq x y z
N PHE A 1 -6.32 21.83 -1.54
CA PHE A 1 -6.57 20.41 -1.28
C PHE A 1 -8.04 20.18 -0.95
N THR A 2 -8.61 20.75 0.11
CA THR A 2 -10.04 20.51 0.44
C THR A 2 -11.02 20.89 -0.68
N ASP A 3 -10.82 22.03 -1.36
CA ASP A 3 -11.65 22.41 -2.52
C ASP A 3 -11.52 21.45 -3.72
N GLU A 4 -10.33 20.90 -3.92
CA GLU A 4 -10.03 19.92 -4.96
C GLU A 4 -10.71 18.59 -4.62
N LEU A 5 -10.56 18.13 -3.38
CA LEU A 5 -11.22 16.92 -2.89
C LEU A 5 -12.74 17.05 -2.94
N TYR A 6 -13.31 18.22 -2.64
CA TYR A 6 -14.74 18.49 -2.79
C TYR A 6 -15.21 18.28 -4.24
N LYS A 7 -14.49 18.83 -5.22
CA LYS A 7 -14.79 18.65 -6.64
C LYS A 7 -14.64 17.18 -7.06
N GLY A 8 -13.57 16.53 -6.61
CA GLY A 8 -13.30 15.12 -6.86
C GLY A 8 -14.41 14.21 -6.34
N LEU A 9 -14.83 14.39 -5.08
CA LEU A 9 -15.93 13.63 -4.48
C LEU A 9 -17.27 13.92 -5.16
N SER A 10 -17.49 15.15 -5.62
CA SER A 10 -18.68 15.51 -6.41
C SER A 10 -18.70 14.76 -7.74
N ALA A 11 -17.55 14.69 -8.44
CA ALA A 11 -17.41 13.95 -9.69
C ALA A 11 -17.53 12.43 -9.47
N ALA A 12 -16.91 11.90 -8.41
CA ALA A 12 -17.04 10.50 -8.01
C ALA A 12 -18.51 10.13 -7.72
N SER A 13 -19.26 10.99 -7.04
CA SER A 13 -20.69 10.77 -6.80
C SER A 13 -21.50 10.75 -8.10
N GLN A 14 -21.16 11.59 -9.09
CA GLN A 14 -21.81 11.58 -10.40
C GLN A 14 -21.49 10.30 -11.17
N LEU A 15 -20.24 9.87 -11.14
CA LEU A 15 -19.81 8.61 -11.74
C LEU A 15 -20.50 7.41 -11.10
N LEU A 16 -20.61 7.36 -9.77
CA LEU A 16 -21.34 6.29 -9.07
C LEU A 16 -22.81 6.26 -9.47
N TYR A 17 -23.44 7.43 -9.64
CA TYR A 17 -24.81 7.54 -10.13
C TYR A 17 -24.95 6.97 -11.54
N ASP A 18 -24.00 7.26 -12.42
CA ASP A 18 -24.00 6.73 -13.78
C ASP A 18 -23.80 5.22 -13.81
N LEU A 19 -22.73 4.74 -13.17
CA LEU A 19 -22.34 3.33 -13.03
C LEU A 19 -23.47 2.46 -12.47
N SER A 20 -24.27 3.01 -11.56
CA SER A 20 -25.38 2.32 -10.89
C SER A 20 -26.73 2.51 -11.58
N GLU A 21 -26.75 3.06 -12.80
CA GLU A 21 -27.97 3.31 -13.58
C GLU A 21 -28.98 4.19 -12.81
N GLY A 22 -28.45 5.18 -12.10
CA GLY A 22 -29.17 6.18 -11.34
C GLY A 22 -29.61 5.76 -9.94
N GLN A 23 -29.05 4.69 -9.38
CA GLN A 23 -29.51 4.12 -8.10
C GLN A 23 -28.70 4.57 -6.88
N MET A 24 -27.43 4.91 -7.06
CA MET A 24 -26.52 5.23 -5.95
C MET A 24 -25.81 6.57 -6.16
N ALA A 25 -25.60 7.32 -5.09
CA ALA A 25 -24.79 8.52 -5.08
C ALA A 25 -24.21 8.70 -3.67
N PHE A 26 -23.12 9.45 -3.53
CA PHE A 26 -22.62 9.78 -2.20
C PHE A 26 -23.57 10.75 -1.51
N GLY A 27 -23.86 10.43 -0.25
CA GLY A 27 -24.63 11.29 0.64
C GLY A 27 -23.79 12.42 1.25
N PRO A 28 -24.19 12.93 2.43
CA PRO A 28 -23.33 13.83 3.20
C PRO A 28 -21.95 13.20 3.45
N ILE A 29 -20.89 13.99 3.27
CA ILE A 29 -19.50 13.59 3.56
C ILE A 29 -18.94 14.54 4.61
N SER A 30 -18.36 13.98 5.67
CA SER A 30 -17.60 14.73 6.67
C SER A 30 -16.11 14.59 6.35
N ILE A 31 -15.37 15.71 6.38
CA ILE A 31 -13.93 15.73 6.13
C ILE A 31 -13.23 16.20 7.40
N PHE A 32 -12.34 15.35 7.91
CA PHE A 32 -11.46 15.64 9.03
C PHE A 32 -10.03 15.85 8.52
N THR A 33 -9.23 16.65 9.21
CA THR A 33 -7.85 16.98 8.80
C THR A 33 -6.87 16.76 9.93
N GLY A 34 -5.57 16.74 9.65
CA GLY A 34 -4.54 16.60 10.69
C GLY A 34 -4.57 15.25 11.43
N GLY A 35 -5.14 14.21 10.82
CA GLY A 35 -5.28 12.87 11.44
C GLY A 35 -6.43 12.76 12.43
N GLU A 36 -7.30 13.76 12.55
CA GLU A 36 -8.51 13.64 13.36
C GLU A 36 -9.44 12.56 12.83
N GLN A 37 -10.00 11.74 13.73
CA GLN A 37 -10.90 10.62 13.42
C GLN A 37 -10.31 9.59 12.43
N TRP A 38 -8.98 9.48 12.36
CA TRP A 38 -8.32 8.64 11.37
C TRP A 38 -8.78 7.18 11.47
N GLU A 39 -8.87 6.61 12.68
CA GLU A 39 -9.31 5.23 12.85
C GLU A 39 -10.82 5.03 12.63
N GLN A 40 -11.62 6.11 12.61
CA GLN A 40 -13.06 6.04 12.37
C GLN A 40 -13.47 6.38 10.92
N ALA A 41 -12.55 6.94 10.12
CA ALA A 41 -12.85 7.38 8.76
C ALA A 41 -12.91 6.21 7.75
N ASP A 42 -13.92 6.25 6.86
CA ASP A 42 -14.06 5.33 5.73
C ASP A 42 -12.96 5.54 4.66
N LEU A 43 -12.59 6.80 4.42
CA LEU A 43 -11.55 7.21 3.47
C LEU A 43 -10.40 7.88 4.23
N ARG A 44 -9.19 7.34 4.08
CA ARG A 44 -7.98 7.78 4.79
C ARG A 44 -6.93 8.25 3.79
N PHE A 45 -6.79 9.58 3.66
CA PHE A 45 -5.83 10.21 2.76
C PHE A 45 -4.46 10.37 3.44
N ARG A 46 -3.50 9.56 3.03
CA ARG A 46 -2.13 9.61 3.56
C ARG A 46 -1.40 10.82 3.02
N ALA A 47 -0.50 11.35 3.83
CA ALA A 47 0.50 12.31 3.40
C ALA A 47 1.64 11.63 2.61
N ALA A 48 1.29 10.70 1.72
CA ALA A 48 2.21 9.92 0.92
C ALA A 48 2.06 10.21 -0.56
N ASN A 49 3.20 10.34 -1.25
CA ASN A 49 3.28 10.62 -2.68
C ASN A 49 3.68 9.39 -3.52
N ASP A 50 3.77 8.23 -2.89
CA ASP A 50 4.20 6.96 -3.49
C ASP A 50 3.24 5.81 -3.12
N TYR A 51 2.04 6.16 -2.68
CA TYR A 51 1.02 5.22 -2.25
C TYR A 51 -0.05 5.06 -3.34
N ARG A 52 -0.21 3.83 -3.84
CA ARG A 52 -1.30 3.45 -4.73
C ARG A 52 -2.61 3.32 -3.92
N PRO A 53 -3.73 3.92 -4.34
CA PRO A 53 -5.04 3.78 -3.68
C PRO A 53 -5.39 2.33 -3.35
N SER A 54 -6.05 2.03 -2.23
CA SER A 54 -6.47 0.67 -1.83
C SER A 54 -7.80 0.70 -1.10
N ALA A 55 -8.52 -0.41 -1.11
CA ALA A 55 -9.65 -0.64 -0.21
C ALA A 55 -9.68 -2.05 0.36
N TYR A 56 -10.21 -2.15 1.58
CA TYR A 56 -10.69 -3.42 2.12
C TYR A 56 -12.02 -3.78 1.43
N VAL A 57 -12.07 -4.91 0.72
CA VAL A 57 -13.33 -5.37 0.12
C VAL A 57 -14.34 -5.65 1.23
N GLY A 58 -15.52 -5.03 1.15
CA GLY A 58 -16.53 -5.12 2.19
C GLY A 58 -16.19 -4.41 3.49
N GLY A 59 -15.19 -3.53 3.49
CA GLY A 59 -14.71 -2.79 4.67
C GLY A 59 -15.79 -2.01 5.42
N ILE A 60 -16.93 -1.74 4.78
CA ILE A 60 -18.06 -0.98 5.34
C ILE A 60 -18.78 -1.68 6.49
N VAL A 61 -18.56 -2.99 6.67
CA VAL A 61 -19.22 -3.73 7.75
C VAL A 61 -18.70 -3.27 9.11
N SER A 62 -19.57 -3.21 10.11
CA SER A 62 -19.20 -2.77 11.46
C SER A 62 -18.56 -3.86 12.32
N GLN A 63 -18.55 -5.10 11.84
CA GLN A 63 -17.98 -6.27 12.51
C GLN A 63 -17.75 -7.39 11.48
N PRO A 64 -16.89 -8.39 11.78
CA PRO A 64 -16.77 -9.60 10.96
C PRO A 64 -18.13 -10.18 10.57
N THR A 65 -18.41 -10.15 9.26
CA THR A 65 -19.70 -10.54 8.69
C THR A 65 -19.48 -11.61 7.64
N LYS A 66 -20.01 -12.81 7.90
CA LYS A 66 -19.98 -13.95 6.99
C LYS A 66 -21.13 -13.85 5.99
N TYR A 67 -20.85 -14.09 4.71
CA TYR A 67 -21.86 -14.09 3.66
C TYR A 67 -21.98 -15.47 3.00
N ASP A 68 -23.17 -16.06 3.03
CA ASP A 68 -23.49 -17.35 2.37
C ASP A 68 -23.93 -17.08 0.93
N ILE A 69 -23.04 -17.36 -0.01
CA ILE A 69 -23.32 -17.20 -1.43
C ILE A 69 -23.90 -18.51 -1.96
N THR A 70 -25.22 -18.54 -2.12
CA THR A 70 -25.95 -19.73 -2.59
C THR A 70 -25.36 -20.26 -3.92
N ASN A 71 -24.97 -21.53 -3.94
CA ASN A 71 -24.32 -22.24 -5.07
C ASN A 71 -22.85 -21.90 -5.32
N THR A 72 -22.17 -21.21 -4.42
CA THR A 72 -20.69 -21.22 -4.39
C THR A 72 -20.21 -22.15 -3.27
N LEU A 73 -18.94 -22.54 -3.34
CA LEU A 73 -18.32 -23.41 -2.34
C LEU A 73 -17.61 -22.60 -1.24
N LYS A 74 -17.75 -21.27 -1.20
CA LYS A 74 -16.90 -20.36 -0.42
C LYS A 74 -17.72 -19.19 0.13
N ASP A 75 -17.86 -19.11 1.44
CA ASP A 75 -18.53 -18.01 2.12
C ASP A 75 -17.47 -16.97 2.55
N PRO A 76 -17.37 -15.78 1.93
CA PRO A 76 -16.41 -14.77 2.38
C PRO A 76 -16.78 -14.20 3.75
N ILE A 77 -15.77 -13.82 4.53
CA ILE A 77 -15.92 -13.02 5.76
C ILE A 77 -15.33 -11.63 5.52
N TYR A 78 -16.18 -10.61 5.63
CA TYR A 78 -15.79 -9.22 5.51
C TYR A 78 -15.50 -8.61 6.88
N ALA A 79 -14.36 -7.93 7.01
CA ALA A 79 -13.85 -7.16 8.14
C ALA A 79 -14.24 -5.67 8.09
N PRO A 80 -14.47 -4.92 9.20
CA PRO A 80 -14.30 -3.47 9.13
C PRO A 80 -12.92 -3.11 8.55
N GLY A 81 -12.90 -2.08 7.72
CA GLY A 81 -11.68 -1.57 7.11
C GLY A 81 -11.90 -0.19 6.53
N ALA A 82 -10.90 0.33 5.82
CA ALA A 82 -10.98 1.64 5.20
C ALA A 82 -10.41 1.61 3.79
N ILE A 83 -10.69 2.69 3.06
CA ILE A 83 -10.05 3.03 1.81
C ILE A 83 -8.81 3.87 2.15
N TYR A 84 -7.65 3.49 1.63
CA TYR A 84 -6.39 4.22 1.79
C TYR A 84 -6.02 4.90 0.48
N LEU A 85 -5.80 6.21 0.53
CA LEU A 85 -5.50 7.01 -0.65
C LEU A 85 -4.17 7.73 -0.45
N GLY A 86 -3.41 7.88 -1.54
CA GLY A 86 -2.26 8.77 -1.58
C GLY A 86 -2.69 10.24 -1.64
N ARG A 87 -1.71 11.14 -1.59
CA ARG A 87 -1.97 12.57 -1.74
C ARG A 87 -2.44 12.93 -3.15
N TYR A 88 -1.91 12.25 -4.15
CA TYR A 88 -2.28 12.39 -5.56
C TYR A 88 -2.40 11.01 -6.19
N TRP A 89 -3.12 10.93 -7.31
CA TRP A 89 -3.17 9.75 -8.15
C TRP A 89 -3.55 10.11 -9.60
N ASP A 90 -2.63 9.92 -10.54
CA ASP A 90 -2.90 10.17 -11.98
C ASP A 90 -3.23 8.90 -12.78
N GLY A 91 -3.43 7.79 -12.06
CA GLY A 91 -3.64 6.46 -12.64
C GLY A 91 -2.38 5.66 -12.95
N LYS A 92 -1.21 6.29 -12.77
CA LYS A 92 0.09 5.62 -12.91
C LYS A 92 0.95 5.83 -11.68
N ASP A 93 0.92 7.05 -11.14
CA ASP A 93 1.81 7.51 -10.10
C ASP A 93 1.09 8.41 -9.09
N ALA A 94 1.59 8.40 -7.85
CA ALA A 94 0.97 9.12 -6.72
C ALA A 94 1.64 10.47 -6.37
N PHE A 95 2.54 10.97 -7.21
CA PHE A 95 3.35 12.14 -6.89
C PHE A 95 3.06 13.40 -7.71
N ASN A 96 2.30 13.27 -8.81
CA ASN A 96 2.11 14.39 -9.74
C ASN A 96 0.91 15.23 -9.29
N ARG A 97 1.17 16.37 -8.64
CA ARG A 97 0.10 17.31 -8.24
C ARG A 97 -0.72 17.82 -9.43
N ASP A 98 -0.09 18.06 -10.57
CA ASP A 98 -0.74 18.72 -11.72
C ASP A 98 -1.61 17.75 -12.54
N ALA A 99 -1.35 16.44 -12.45
CA ALA A 99 -2.09 15.42 -13.20
C ALA A 99 -2.83 14.41 -12.31
N GLY A 100 -2.56 14.40 -11.00
CA GLY A 100 -3.11 13.46 -10.04
C GLY A 100 -3.90 14.12 -8.92
N SER A 101 -4.35 15.37 -9.11
CA SER A 101 -5.29 15.98 -8.19
C SER A 101 -6.61 15.20 -8.18
N TRP A 102 -7.28 15.12 -7.03
CA TRP A 102 -8.47 14.28 -6.85
C TRP A 102 -9.69 14.72 -7.68
N ASP A 103 -9.65 15.92 -8.25
CA ASP A 103 -10.63 16.43 -9.21
C ASP A 103 -10.37 15.98 -10.67
N GLN A 104 -9.31 15.22 -10.94
CA GLN A 104 -9.01 14.68 -12.27
C GLN A 104 -9.72 13.35 -12.54
N PRO A 105 -10.07 13.05 -13.82
CA PRO A 105 -10.76 11.82 -14.21
C PRO A 105 -10.12 10.53 -13.73
N ALA A 106 -8.80 10.39 -13.83
CA ALA A 106 -8.12 9.19 -13.34
C ALA A 106 -8.31 9.02 -11.83
N ALA A 107 -8.15 10.10 -11.06
CA ALA A 107 -8.20 10.06 -9.60
C ALA A 107 -9.60 9.70 -9.07
N TYR A 108 -10.65 10.43 -9.47
CA TYR A 108 -11.98 10.16 -8.94
C TYR A 108 -12.59 8.84 -9.47
N ARG A 109 -12.17 8.36 -10.66
CA ARG A 109 -12.54 7.01 -11.14
C ARG A 109 -11.93 5.93 -10.26
N THR A 110 -10.66 6.08 -9.89
CA THR A 110 -10.03 5.19 -8.90
C THR A 110 -10.75 5.27 -7.56
N LEU A 111 -11.16 6.47 -7.12
CA LEU A 111 -11.93 6.60 -5.87
C LEU A 111 -13.25 5.79 -5.91
N VAL A 112 -13.99 5.82 -7.03
CA VAL A 112 -15.21 5.00 -7.18
C VAL A 112 -14.88 3.51 -7.27
N HIS A 113 -13.78 3.13 -7.91
CA HIS A 113 -13.29 1.74 -7.95
C HIS A 113 -12.99 1.20 -6.54
N GLU A 114 -12.19 1.94 -5.77
CA GLU A 114 -11.91 1.58 -4.37
C GLU A 114 -13.18 1.59 -3.50
N TRP A 115 -14.09 2.52 -3.76
CA TRP A 115 -15.37 2.54 -3.06
C TRP A 115 -16.25 1.33 -3.41
N ALA A 116 -16.20 0.84 -4.65
CA ALA A 116 -16.91 -0.37 -5.06
C ALA A 116 -16.38 -1.61 -4.35
N HIS A 117 -15.07 -1.72 -4.13
CA HIS A 117 -14.52 -2.74 -3.22
C HIS A 117 -15.11 -2.58 -1.81
N TYR A 118 -14.98 -1.37 -1.24
CA TYR A 118 -15.33 -1.07 0.14
C TYR A 118 -16.81 -1.31 0.46
N ALA A 119 -17.72 -0.74 -0.34
CA ALA A 119 -19.14 -0.69 -0.05
C ALA A 119 -19.96 -1.72 -0.82
N LEU A 120 -19.53 -2.08 -2.04
CA LEU A 120 -20.27 -2.99 -2.92
C LEU A 120 -19.76 -4.43 -2.91
N PHE A 121 -18.68 -4.70 -2.16
CA PHE A 121 -18.07 -6.03 -2.03
C PHE A 121 -17.59 -6.60 -3.36
N LEU A 122 -17.36 -5.76 -4.36
CA LEU A 122 -16.82 -6.17 -5.65
C LEU A 122 -15.32 -6.43 -5.53
N TYR A 123 -14.79 -7.37 -6.30
CA TYR A 123 -13.37 -7.66 -6.40
C TYR A 123 -12.84 -7.22 -7.75
N ASP A 124 -11.52 -7.25 -7.89
CA ASP A 124 -10.88 -6.91 -9.15
C ASP A 124 -11.20 -7.88 -10.27
N GLU A 125 -11.27 -7.31 -11.46
CA GLU A 125 -11.52 -8.01 -12.71
C GLU A 125 -10.35 -7.89 -13.69
N TYR A 126 -9.21 -7.36 -13.23
CA TYR A 126 -8.04 -7.10 -14.06
C TYR A 126 -6.92 -8.12 -13.95
N GLN A 127 -7.12 -9.17 -13.15
CA GLN A 127 -6.18 -10.27 -12.95
C GLN A 127 -6.91 -11.61 -12.97
N GLN A 128 -6.31 -12.59 -13.65
CA GLN A 128 -6.74 -13.98 -13.68
C GLN A 128 -6.04 -14.81 -12.60
N GLN A 129 -6.57 -15.98 -12.25
CA GLN A 129 -5.92 -16.92 -11.31
C GLN A 129 -4.47 -17.26 -11.71
N SER A 130 -4.20 -17.36 -13.01
CA SER A 130 -2.85 -17.59 -13.56
C SER A 130 -1.85 -16.46 -13.29
N GLY A 131 -2.30 -15.35 -12.73
CA GLY A 131 -1.54 -14.11 -12.64
C GLY A 131 -1.42 -13.39 -13.97
N SER A 132 -2.24 -13.69 -14.97
CA SER A 132 -2.31 -12.92 -16.23
C SER A 132 -3.22 -11.71 -16.08
N ALA A 133 -2.95 -10.62 -16.81
CA ALA A 133 -3.88 -9.50 -16.87
C ALA A 133 -5.21 -9.94 -17.51
N SER A 134 -6.32 -9.44 -16.97
CA SER A 134 -7.65 -9.52 -17.56
C SER A 134 -8.10 -8.10 -17.90
N TYR A 135 -8.93 -7.99 -18.93
CA TYR A 135 -9.67 -6.79 -19.21
C TYR A 135 -11.06 -7.28 -19.58
N CYS A 136 -12.01 -7.16 -18.66
CA CYS A 136 -13.36 -7.62 -18.91
C CYS A 136 -14.08 -6.78 -19.99
N VAL A 137 -13.39 -5.78 -20.60
CA VAL A 137 -13.92 -4.74 -21.50
C VAL A 137 -12.88 -4.08 -22.42
N CYS A 138 -13.33 -3.57 -23.58
CA CYS A 138 -12.44 -3.46 -24.74
C CYS A 138 -12.55 -2.19 -25.58
N ALA A 139 -13.71 -1.52 -25.64
CA ALA A 139 -13.94 -0.45 -26.63
C ALA A 139 -13.11 0.83 -26.42
N ASN A 140 -12.56 1.07 -25.22
CA ASN A 140 -11.88 2.33 -24.86
C ASN A 140 -10.40 2.18 -24.45
N LEU A 141 -9.78 1.00 -24.63
CA LEU A 141 -8.36 0.82 -24.28
C LEU A 141 -7.43 1.46 -25.33
N PRO A 142 -6.27 2.05 -24.93
CA PRO A 142 -5.38 2.80 -25.84
C PRO A 142 -4.79 2.02 -27.02
N ASN A 143 -4.86 0.68 -27.03
CA ASN A 143 -4.27 -0.22 -28.03
C ASN A 143 -5.27 -1.31 -28.44
N SER A 144 -6.37 -0.94 -29.09
CA SER A 144 -7.43 -1.86 -29.53
C SER A 144 -6.90 -3.01 -30.42
N ASP A 145 -6.84 -4.21 -29.86
CA ASP A 145 -7.20 -5.45 -30.56
C ASP A 145 -7.83 -6.44 -29.57
N CYS A 146 -9.06 -6.13 -29.17
CA CYS A 146 -9.91 -7.07 -28.47
C CYS A 146 -10.73 -7.84 -29.51
N GLY A 147 -10.32 -9.07 -29.78
CA GLY A 147 -11.12 -10.00 -30.57
C GLY A 147 -12.47 -10.23 -29.90
N TYR A 148 -13.55 -10.02 -30.67
CA TYR A 148 -14.98 -10.16 -30.37
C TYR A 148 -15.69 -8.87 -29.94
N GLY A 149 -16.71 -8.52 -30.74
CA GLY A 149 -17.35 -7.21 -30.78
C GLY A 149 -18.21 -6.87 -29.56
N ASP A 150 -18.20 -5.57 -29.26
CA ASP A 150 -19.09 -4.83 -28.36
C ASP A 150 -19.12 -5.29 -26.89
N LEU A 151 -18.02 -5.08 -26.17
CA LEU A 151 -17.99 -5.13 -24.70
C LEU A 151 -17.65 -3.76 -24.11
N VAL A 152 -18.60 -3.21 -23.33
CA VAL A 152 -18.54 -1.95 -22.58
C VAL A 152 -18.13 -2.21 -21.13
N GLY A 153 -17.27 -1.34 -20.59
CA GLY A 153 -16.51 -1.29 -19.32
C GLY A 153 -16.98 -2.07 -18.09
N SER A 154 -16.10 -2.78 -17.38
CA SER A 154 -16.22 -2.91 -15.92
C SER A 154 -15.20 -1.98 -15.31
N LEU A 155 -15.69 -1.11 -14.43
CA LEU A 155 -14.88 -0.29 -13.54
C LEU A 155 -13.91 -1.17 -12.73
N MET A 156 -14.25 -2.42 -12.44
CA MET A 156 -13.42 -3.36 -11.68
C MET A 156 -12.28 -3.95 -12.51
N ALA A 157 -12.32 -3.84 -13.84
CA ALA A 157 -11.29 -4.38 -14.75
C ALA A 157 -10.30 -3.31 -15.25
N TYR A 158 -10.73 -2.08 -15.49
CA TYR A 158 -9.83 -0.98 -15.83
C TYR A 158 -10.55 0.36 -15.69
N HIS A 159 -10.59 0.90 -14.47
CA HIS A 159 -11.40 2.07 -14.14
C HIS A 159 -11.03 3.35 -14.89
N TYR A 160 -9.83 3.48 -15.47
CA TYR A 160 -9.43 4.71 -16.15
C TYR A 160 -10.25 5.02 -17.42
N THR A 161 -10.88 4.02 -18.03
CA THR A 161 -11.65 4.18 -19.27
C THR A 161 -13.01 3.48 -19.23
N ALA A 162 -13.40 2.96 -18.08
CA ALA A 162 -14.67 2.29 -17.86
C ALA A 162 -15.65 3.20 -17.10
N ASP A 163 -16.91 3.07 -17.45
CA ASP A 163 -18.06 3.81 -16.91
C ASP A 163 -19.24 2.89 -16.53
N GLU A 164 -19.08 1.58 -16.71
CA GLU A 164 -20.09 0.57 -16.42
C GLU A 164 -19.54 -0.54 -15.50
N LEU A 165 -20.41 -1.46 -15.09
CA LEU A 165 -20.07 -2.69 -14.36
C LEU A 165 -20.39 -3.91 -15.24
N TRP A 166 -19.65 -5.01 -15.07
CA TRP A 166 -19.89 -6.22 -15.84
C TRP A 166 -21.26 -6.82 -15.50
N PHE A 167 -22.05 -7.15 -16.54
CA PHE A 167 -23.33 -7.81 -16.37
C PHE A 167 -23.54 -8.91 -17.42
N THR A 168 -23.56 -10.16 -16.98
CA THR A 168 -23.60 -11.31 -17.91
C THR A 168 -24.78 -11.33 -18.88
N PRO A 169 -26.01 -10.89 -18.56
CA PRO A 169 -27.11 -10.89 -19.53
C PRO A 169 -26.91 -9.91 -20.68
N LEU A 170 -26.15 -8.82 -20.48
CA LEU A 170 -25.88 -7.80 -21.49
C LEU A 170 -24.53 -8.02 -22.18
N HIS A 171 -23.50 -8.40 -21.42
CA HIS A 171 -22.11 -8.54 -21.87
C HIS A 171 -21.70 -10.00 -22.19
N GLY A 172 -22.58 -10.97 -21.90
CA GLY A 172 -22.25 -12.39 -21.98
C GLY A 172 -21.30 -12.84 -20.87
N SER A 173 -20.77 -14.05 -21.02
CA SER A 173 -19.86 -14.69 -20.06
C SER A 173 -18.52 -15.05 -20.72
N PRO A 174 -17.63 -14.09 -20.99
CA PRO A 174 -16.31 -14.40 -21.52
C PRO A 174 -15.52 -15.22 -20.50
N ALA A 175 -14.86 -16.30 -20.95
CA ALA A 175 -14.08 -17.16 -20.05
C ALA A 175 -12.98 -16.41 -19.28
N VAL A 176 -12.45 -15.32 -19.85
CA VAL A 176 -11.47 -14.45 -19.19
C VAL A 176 -12.07 -13.70 -17.99
N CYS A 177 -13.33 -13.27 -18.10
CA CYS A 177 -14.07 -12.61 -17.02
C CYS A 177 -14.46 -13.60 -15.92
N GLU A 178 -14.79 -14.85 -16.31
CA GLU A 178 -15.09 -15.93 -15.38
C GLU A 178 -13.85 -16.47 -14.63
N ASP A 179 -12.65 -16.05 -15.01
CA ASP A 179 -11.39 -16.42 -14.34
C ASP A 179 -10.81 -15.28 -13.47
N THR A 180 -11.60 -14.22 -13.25
CA THR A 180 -11.22 -13.09 -12.38
C THR A 180 -11.50 -13.36 -10.91
N ASP A 181 -10.89 -12.57 -10.01
CA ASP A 181 -11.16 -12.67 -8.57
C ASP A 181 -12.63 -12.46 -8.23
N GLN A 182 -13.29 -11.49 -8.89
CA GLN A 182 -14.73 -11.25 -8.78
C GLN A 182 -15.55 -12.51 -9.03
N TYR A 183 -15.29 -13.23 -10.13
CA TYR A 183 -16.03 -14.45 -10.43
C TYR A 183 -15.62 -15.64 -9.54
N HIS A 184 -14.36 -15.73 -9.13
CA HIS A 184 -13.91 -16.80 -8.23
C HIS A 184 -14.48 -16.70 -6.81
N VAL A 185 -14.68 -15.47 -6.32
CA VAL A 185 -15.30 -15.21 -5.02
C VAL A 185 -16.82 -15.35 -5.11
N HIS A 186 -17.46 -14.64 -6.04
CA HIS A 186 -18.92 -14.54 -6.07
C HIS A 186 -19.61 -15.55 -6.99
N GLY A 187 -18.87 -16.20 -7.89
CA GLY A 187 -19.42 -17.04 -8.97
C GLY A 187 -20.27 -16.25 -9.97
N GLN A 188 -20.16 -14.92 -9.97
CA GLN A 188 -21.12 -14.00 -10.56
C GLN A 188 -20.42 -12.69 -11.02
N SER A 189 -21.00 -12.05 -12.04
CA SER A 189 -20.59 -10.70 -12.48
C SER A 189 -20.89 -9.63 -11.43
N ASP A 190 -20.29 -8.44 -11.60
CA ASP A 190 -20.50 -7.27 -10.75
C ASP A 190 -21.98 -7.03 -10.44
N TRP A 191 -22.79 -6.78 -11.49
CA TRP A 191 -24.21 -6.46 -11.33
C TRP A 191 -25.00 -7.59 -10.69
N ARG A 192 -24.64 -8.84 -10.98
CA ARG A 192 -25.32 -9.99 -10.39
C ARG A 192 -25.03 -10.06 -8.88
N THR A 193 -23.82 -9.74 -8.46
CA THR A 193 -23.46 -9.55 -7.05
C THR A 193 -24.28 -8.42 -6.41
N LEU A 194 -24.46 -7.30 -7.12
CA LEU A 194 -25.30 -6.19 -6.63
C LEU A 194 -26.77 -6.55 -6.43
N THR A 195 -27.33 -7.50 -7.21
CA THR A 195 -28.74 -7.92 -7.00
C THR A 195 -28.98 -8.62 -5.67
N VAL A 196 -27.92 -9.18 -5.06
CA VAL A 196 -27.97 -9.83 -3.75
C VAL A 196 -27.29 -9.00 -2.65
N TRP A 197 -26.64 -7.88 -3.01
CA TRP A 197 -26.00 -6.93 -2.09
C TRP A 197 -26.84 -6.50 -0.88
N PRO A 198 -28.15 -6.25 -1.00
CA PRO A 198 -28.97 -5.92 0.18
C PRO A 198 -28.98 -7.04 1.22
N GLN A 199 -28.87 -8.29 0.79
CA GLN A 199 -28.74 -9.44 1.70
C GLN A 199 -27.38 -9.43 2.39
N ILE A 200 -26.31 -9.05 1.66
CA ILE A 200 -24.95 -8.87 2.23
C ILE A 200 -24.96 -7.84 3.35
N GLN A 201 -25.61 -6.70 3.12
CA GLN A 201 -25.71 -5.60 4.08
C GLN A 201 -26.77 -5.81 5.17
N GLY A 202 -27.58 -6.86 5.08
CA GLY A 202 -28.72 -7.08 6.00
C GLY A 202 -29.80 -6.01 5.90
N ILE A 203 -29.93 -5.34 4.75
CA ILE A 203 -30.91 -4.26 4.50
C ILE A 203 -32.03 -4.73 3.57
N ASN A 204 -33.23 -4.19 3.78
CA ASN A 204 -34.41 -4.49 2.96
C ASN A 204 -34.56 -3.47 1.82
N MET A 205 -33.54 -3.39 0.97
CA MET A 205 -33.54 -2.61 -0.28
C MET A 205 -33.30 -3.57 -1.44
N THR A 206 -33.50 -3.15 -2.69
CA THR A 206 -33.13 -3.94 -3.86
C THR A 206 -32.54 -3.00 -4.89
N LEU A 207 -31.37 -3.37 -5.41
CA LEU A 207 -30.82 -2.73 -6.60
C LEU A 207 -31.42 -3.43 -7.81
N ASP A 208 -32.08 -2.66 -8.67
CA ASP A 208 -32.66 -3.15 -9.91
C ASP A 208 -31.52 -3.34 -10.91
N ALA A 209 -31.29 -4.59 -11.34
CA ALA A 209 -30.33 -4.84 -12.41
C ALA A 209 -30.80 -4.14 -13.70
N PRO A 210 -29.89 -3.52 -14.48
CA PRO A 210 -30.26 -2.91 -15.73
C PRO A 210 -30.87 -3.92 -16.70
N THR A 211 -31.96 -3.56 -17.36
CA THR A 211 -32.55 -4.37 -18.44
C THR A 211 -31.97 -4.01 -19.81
N GLU A 212 -31.45 -2.80 -19.93
CA GLU A 212 -30.70 -2.26 -21.06
C GLU A 212 -29.59 -1.39 -20.46
N LEU A 213 -28.42 -1.32 -21.10
CA LEU A 213 -27.45 -0.28 -20.77
C LEU A 213 -28.06 1.02 -21.28
N THR A 214 -28.47 1.90 -20.38
CA THR A 214 -28.76 3.24 -20.82
C THR A 214 -27.42 3.90 -21.05
N THR A 215 -27.20 4.51 -22.23
CA THR A 215 -26.15 5.52 -22.27
C THR A 215 -26.56 6.51 -21.20
N GLY A 216 -25.74 6.59 -20.17
CA GLY A 216 -25.98 7.47 -19.05
C GLY A 216 -26.48 8.83 -19.52
N PRO A 217 -27.24 9.58 -18.70
CA PRO A 217 -27.42 11.01 -18.98
C PRO A 217 -26.06 11.59 -19.37
N LEU A 218 -26.01 12.54 -20.33
CA LEU A 218 -24.79 13.19 -20.86
C LEU A 218 -23.97 13.84 -19.72
N LEU A 219 -23.34 12.99 -18.92
CA LEU A 219 -22.67 13.14 -17.63
C LEU A 219 -21.43 12.22 -17.63
N GLY A 220 -21.45 11.13 -18.41
CA GLY A 220 -20.28 10.29 -18.70
C GLY A 220 -19.18 11.00 -19.50
N LEU A 221 -18.13 10.25 -19.88
CA LEU A 221 -16.85 10.67 -20.50
C LEU A 221 -16.92 11.87 -21.46
N THR A 222 -18.03 12.04 -22.17
CA THR A 222 -18.29 13.17 -23.08
C THR A 222 -18.55 14.51 -22.36
N ALA A 223 -19.36 14.55 -21.29
CA ALA A 223 -19.58 15.78 -20.52
C ALA A 223 -18.31 16.22 -19.75
N ASP A 224 -17.55 15.23 -19.30
CA ASP A 224 -16.25 15.35 -18.64
C ASP A 224 -15.15 15.87 -19.59
N LEU A 225 -15.02 15.31 -20.79
CA LEU A 225 -14.12 15.80 -21.85
C LEU A 225 -14.44 17.23 -22.32
N PHE A 226 -15.67 17.71 -22.11
CA PHE A 226 -16.14 19.02 -22.57
C PHE A 226 -16.53 20.00 -21.45
N GLY A 227 -16.23 19.67 -20.18
CA GLY A 227 -16.37 20.57 -19.04
C GLY A 227 -17.81 21.06 -18.75
N GLN A 228 -18.83 20.25 -19.03
CA GLN A 228 -20.21 20.62 -18.72
C GLN A 228 -20.57 20.23 -17.28
N THR A 229 -20.70 21.23 -16.40
CA THR A 229 -21.34 21.03 -15.09
C THR A 229 -22.82 20.72 -15.27
N PRO A 230 -23.38 19.70 -14.59
CA PRO A 230 -24.80 19.36 -14.70
C PRO A 230 -25.69 20.51 -14.21
N ALA A 231 -26.83 20.72 -14.85
CA ALA A 231 -27.85 21.67 -14.44
C ALA A 231 -28.82 21.10 -13.37
N TYR A 232 -28.43 20.05 -12.65
CA TYR A 232 -29.23 19.43 -11.61
C TYR A 232 -28.76 19.87 -10.23
N ASP A 233 -29.70 20.36 -9.44
CA ASP A 233 -29.54 20.63 -8.01
C ASP A 233 -29.42 19.28 -7.25
N LEU A 234 -28.34 18.53 -7.47
CA LEU A 234 -27.96 17.44 -6.57
C LEU A 234 -27.33 18.11 -5.34
N TYR A 235 -28.17 18.39 -4.35
CA TYR A 235 -27.73 18.93 -3.07
C TYR A 235 -26.89 17.87 -2.36
N LEU A 236 -25.57 17.87 -2.59
CA LEU A 236 -24.65 17.47 -1.53
C LEU A 236 -24.90 18.48 -0.40
N PRO A 237 -25.35 18.03 0.79
CA PRO A 237 -25.55 18.94 1.90
C PRO A 237 -24.23 19.66 2.18
N LEU A 238 -24.37 20.95 2.48
CA LEU A 238 -23.30 21.86 2.83
C LEU A 238 -22.28 21.15 3.74
N LEU A 239 -21.03 21.12 3.29
CA LEU A 239 -19.87 20.72 4.10
C LEU A 239 -19.87 21.57 5.37
N GLN A 240 -20.40 21.04 6.47
CA GLN A 240 -20.18 21.60 7.79
C GLN A 240 -18.92 20.94 8.29
N THR A 241 -17.80 21.63 8.15
CA THR A 241 -16.59 21.30 8.89
C THR A 241 -16.91 21.56 10.37
N GLU A 242 -17.26 20.52 11.13
CA GLU A 242 -17.08 20.53 12.59
C GLU A 242 -15.57 20.40 12.85
N GLY A 243 -14.86 21.47 12.52
CA GLY A 243 -13.45 21.67 12.76
C GLY A 243 -13.25 23.17 12.78
N ASP A 244 -12.38 23.67 13.65
CA ASP A 244 -12.01 25.08 13.60
C ASP A 244 -11.65 25.41 12.15
N ALA A 245 -12.21 26.51 11.62
CA ALA A 245 -11.90 26.93 10.26
C ALA A 245 -10.38 26.95 10.15
N PRO A 246 -9.77 26.20 9.19
CA PRO A 246 -8.34 26.22 9.03
C PRO A 246 -7.95 27.69 8.93
N PRO A 247 -6.95 28.15 9.71
CA PRO A 247 -6.63 29.58 9.82
C PRO A 247 -6.60 30.19 8.43
N SER A 248 -7.55 31.07 8.16
CA SER A 248 -7.75 31.62 6.83
C SER A 248 -6.65 32.64 6.55
N THR A 249 -5.48 32.21 6.08
CA THR A 249 -4.50 33.03 5.37
C THR A 249 -3.30 32.19 4.95
N GLU A 250 -2.88 32.40 3.71
CA GLU A 250 -1.77 31.78 2.96
C GLU A 250 -2.06 30.39 2.37
N GLN A 251 -1.76 30.25 1.07
CA GLN A 251 -1.54 28.92 0.49
C GLN A 251 -0.62 28.17 1.45
N PRO A 252 -0.82 26.86 1.73
CA PRO A 252 0.22 26.12 2.41
C PRO A 252 1.48 26.28 1.56
N ASP A 253 2.48 26.97 2.11
CA ASP A 253 3.77 27.11 1.48
C ASP A 253 4.26 25.70 1.19
N SER A 254 4.27 25.33 -0.09
CA SER A 254 4.80 24.05 -0.48
C SER A 254 6.31 24.16 -0.40
N VAL A 255 6.90 23.42 0.52
CA VAL A 255 8.35 23.39 0.69
C VAL A 255 8.89 22.31 -0.23
N THR A 256 9.78 22.67 -1.14
CA THR A 256 10.47 21.68 -1.97
C THR A 256 11.68 21.16 -1.20
N ALA A 257 11.63 19.90 -0.78
CA ALA A 257 12.78 19.21 -0.21
C ALA A 257 13.56 18.50 -1.31
N LYS A 258 14.79 18.95 -1.56
CA LYS A 258 15.75 18.26 -2.43
C LYS A 258 16.51 17.24 -1.61
N ILE A 259 16.54 16.00 -2.07
CA ILE A 259 17.16 14.90 -1.35
C ILE A 259 18.50 14.58 -1.99
N ASN A 260 19.55 14.63 -1.20
CA ASN A 260 20.91 14.31 -1.61
C ASN A 260 21.52 13.28 -0.68
N ILE A 261 22.57 12.62 -1.16
CA ILE A 261 23.56 11.96 -0.30
C ILE A 261 24.91 12.65 -0.43
N ASN A 262 25.75 12.53 0.60
CA ASN A 262 27.10 13.11 0.64
C ASN A 262 28.16 12.34 -0.16
N GLU A 263 27.75 11.57 -1.17
CA GLU A 263 28.63 10.72 -1.97
C GLU A 263 28.28 10.84 -3.45
N ALA A 264 29.29 10.93 -4.31
CA ALA A 264 29.10 10.82 -5.76
C ALA A 264 28.71 9.40 -6.13
N ILE A 265 27.78 9.26 -7.08
CA ILE A 265 27.27 7.96 -7.50
C ILE A 265 27.44 7.76 -8.99
N ALA A 266 27.53 6.51 -9.43
CA ALA A 266 27.50 6.22 -10.85
C ALA A 266 26.15 6.63 -11.43
N ALA A 267 26.14 7.16 -12.66
CA ALA A 267 24.89 7.44 -13.37
C ALA A 267 24.01 6.18 -13.41
N GLY A 268 22.72 6.32 -13.10
CA GLY A 268 21.78 5.20 -13.09
C GLY A 268 21.87 4.26 -11.88
N SER A 269 22.67 4.61 -10.85
CA SER A 269 22.66 3.91 -9.55
C SER A 269 21.24 3.86 -8.98
N LYS A 270 20.90 2.79 -8.26
CA LYS A 270 19.59 2.61 -7.64
C LYS A 270 19.73 2.80 -6.14
N LEU A 271 19.11 3.85 -5.62
CA LEU A 271 19.16 4.25 -4.23
C LEU A 271 17.74 4.59 -3.79
N PRO A 272 16.95 3.61 -3.36
CA PRO A 272 15.68 3.91 -2.72
C PRO A 272 15.93 4.87 -1.54
N ALA A 273 15.29 6.05 -1.57
CA ALA A 273 15.25 7.06 -0.49
C ALA A 273 13.83 7.31 0.08
N ARG A 274 13.59 7.08 1.37
CA ARG A 274 12.31 7.33 2.06
C ARG A 274 12.46 8.62 2.84
N VAL A 275 11.38 9.40 2.86
CA VAL A 275 11.30 10.64 3.60
C VAL A 275 10.12 10.55 4.56
N TYR A 276 10.38 10.83 5.83
CA TYR A 276 9.38 10.99 6.87
C TYR A 276 9.43 12.44 7.36
N VAL A 277 8.29 13.01 7.73
CA VAL A 277 8.26 14.31 8.45
C VAL A 277 7.48 14.12 9.73
N PHE A 278 8.12 14.49 10.83
CA PHE A 278 7.54 14.45 12.16
C PHE A 278 7.14 15.86 12.57
N GLU A 279 5.93 15.99 13.06
CA GLU A 279 5.48 17.15 13.81
C GLU A 279 5.75 16.87 15.30
N GLU A 280 6.48 17.77 15.95
CA GLU A 280 6.73 17.69 17.38
C GLU A 280 5.42 17.94 18.13
N GLY A 281 5.09 17.03 19.05
CA GLY A 281 3.96 17.17 19.93
C GLY A 281 4.13 18.30 20.96
N ASP A 282 3.07 18.62 21.67
CA ASP A 282 3.10 19.50 22.84
C ASP A 282 2.58 18.76 24.09
N ASP A 283 2.36 19.47 25.20
CA ASP A 283 1.82 18.88 26.44
C ASP A 283 0.43 18.22 26.26
N LYS A 284 -0.24 18.43 25.11
CA LYS A 284 -1.60 17.98 24.80
C LYS A 284 -1.70 17.15 23.53
N SER A 285 -0.75 17.28 22.60
CA SER A 285 -0.69 16.49 21.37
C SER A 285 0.58 15.64 21.33
N PRO A 286 0.50 14.33 21.06
CA PRO A 286 1.69 13.51 20.86
C PRO A 286 2.45 13.91 19.59
N ASP A 287 3.71 13.48 19.46
CA ASP A 287 4.45 13.52 18.19
C ASP A 287 3.64 12.81 17.09
N ARG A 288 3.68 13.33 15.86
CA ARG A 288 2.93 12.76 14.72
C ARG A 288 3.79 12.66 13.49
N ILE A 289 3.49 11.69 12.63
CA ILE A 289 4.05 11.64 11.28
C ILE A 289 3.06 12.30 10.34
N ILE A 290 3.46 13.46 9.82
CA ILE A 290 2.65 14.27 8.92
C ILE A 290 3.04 14.11 7.45
N TYR A 291 4.07 13.29 7.17
CA TYR A 291 4.47 12.90 5.83
C TYR A 291 5.23 11.57 5.80
N GLN A 292 4.98 10.74 4.78
CA GLN A 292 5.77 9.56 4.45
C GLN A 292 5.83 9.41 2.92
N GLY A 293 7.00 9.35 2.29
CA GLY A 293 7.04 9.14 0.84
C GLY A 293 8.43 8.94 0.26
N ALA A 294 8.56 9.10 -1.06
CA ALA A 294 9.81 8.96 -1.80
C ALA A 294 10.08 10.20 -2.69
N PRO A 295 11.35 10.60 -2.90
CA PRO A 295 11.71 11.68 -3.81
C PRO A 295 11.53 11.25 -5.28
N ILE A 296 11.33 12.24 -6.14
CA ILE A 296 11.07 12.08 -7.58
C ILE A 296 12.25 12.64 -8.39
N GLY A 297 12.57 12.05 -9.53
CA GLY A 297 13.60 12.55 -10.47
C GLY A 297 14.87 11.69 -10.54
N GLY A 298 14.93 10.66 -9.70
CA GLY A 298 15.94 9.60 -9.73
C GLY A 298 17.37 10.03 -9.38
N PRO A 299 18.27 9.05 -9.15
CA PRO A 299 19.64 9.33 -8.74
C PRO A 299 20.50 9.92 -9.86
N GLN A 300 21.18 11.04 -9.57
CA GLN A 300 22.08 11.77 -10.46
C GLN A 300 23.55 11.58 -10.04
N PRO A 301 24.54 11.72 -10.96
CA PRO A 301 25.95 11.54 -10.62
C PRO A 301 26.47 12.40 -9.47
N SER A 302 25.83 13.55 -9.21
CA SER A 302 26.15 14.45 -8.11
C SER A 302 25.74 13.94 -6.73
N GLY A 303 25.05 12.79 -6.63
CA GLY A 303 24.46 12.29 -5.38
C GLY A 303 23.07 12.85 -5.10
N ALA A 304 22.49 13.65 -6.01
CA ALA A 304 21.09 14.08 -5.90
C ALA A 304 20.17 12.90 -6.20
N LEU A 305 19.19 12.64 -5.34
CA LEU A 305 18.25 11.52 -5.43
C LEU A 305 16.87 11.95 -5.93
N GLY A 306 16.61 13.25 -5.96
CA GLY A 306 15.36 13.83 -6.44
C GLY A 306 14.85 14.94 -5.54
N SER A 307 13.56 15.22 -5.66
CA SER A 307 12.86 16.18 -4.81
C SER A 307 11.43 15.75 -4.54
N LEU A 308 10.83 16.28 -3.48
CA LEU A 308 9.41 16.15 -3.18
C LEU A 308 8.85 17.47 -2.65
N SER A 309 7.54 17.64 -2.80
CA SER A 309 6.80 18.79 -2.25
C SER A 309 6.16 18.41 -0.92
N LEU A 310 6.62 19.05 0.15
CA LEU A 310 6.06 18.97 1.48
C LEU A 310 4.98 20.05 1.62
N LEU A 311 3.77 19.65 2.02
CA LEU A 311 2.65 20.57 2.17
C LEU A 311 2.26 20.66 3.63
N GLY A 312 1.99 21.88 4.09
CA GLY A 312 1.53 22.12 5.46
C GLY A 312 2.61 21.87 6.51
N VAL A 313 3.88 21.77 6.10
CA VAL A 313 5.01 21.68 7.03
C VAL A 313 5.35 23.07 7.55
N THR A 314 5.86 23.11 8.77
CA THR A 314 6.25 24.30 9.51
C THR A 314 7.72 24.24 9.90
N SER A 315 8.22 25.31 10.52
CA SER A 315 9.59 25.37 11.02
C SER A 315 9.89 24.45 12.19
N ALA A 316 8.85 24.01 12.90
CA ALA A 316 8.96 23.09 14.04
C ALA A 316 9.02 21.63 13.59
N ASP A 317 8.63 21.34 12.35
CA ASP A 317 8.59 19.97 11.85
C ASP A 317 9.99 19.50 11.46
N GLU A 318 10.24 18.22 11.71
CA GLU A 318 11.53 17.61 11.44
C GLU A 318 11.45 16.54 10.35
N ALA A 319 12.23 16.71 9.29
CA ALA A 319 12.36 15.69 8.25
C ALA A 319 13.40 14.63 8.63
N ARG A 320 13.11 13.37 8.29
CA ARG A 320 14.04 12.24 8.28
C ARG A 320 14.18 11.68 6.89
N VAL A 321 15.40 11.35 6.48
CA VAL A 321 15.67 10.70 5.20
C VAL A 321 16.46 9.42 5.44
N ILE A 322 15.96 8.31 4.92
CA ILE A 322 16.62 7.02 4.98
C ILE A 322 16.89 6.57 3.54
N VAL A 323 18.14 6.30 3.20
CA VAL A 323 18.54 5.85 1.86
C VAL A 323 19.30 4.55 1.98
N ALA A 324 18.85 3.54 1.24
CA ALA A 324 19.49 2.24 1.18
C ALA A 324 20.31 2.10 -0.11
N ARG A 325 21.54 1.60 0.00
CA ARG A 325 22.36 1.12 -1.11
C ARG A 325 22.59 -0.37 -0.94
N TYR A 326 22.11 -1.15 -1.90
CA TYR A 326 22.34 -2.59 -1.94
C TYR A 326 23.67 -2.90 -2.58
N SER A 327 24.36 -3.91 -2.04
CA SER A 327 25.62 -4.36 -2.56
C SER A 327 25.48 -4.88 -4.00
N LYS A 328 26.52 -4.70 -4.81
CA LYS A 328 26.52 -5.06 -6.24
C LYS A 328 27.69 -5.98 -6.55
N ASN A 329 27.50 -6.91 -7.50
CA ASN A 329 28.56 -7.73 -8.10
C ASN A 329 29.43 -8.52 -7.10
N GLY A 330 28.88 -9.04 -5.99
CA GLY A 330 29.70 -9.82 -5.06
C GLY A 330 30.40 -9.05 -3.96
N ASP A 331 30.33 -7.72 -3.94
CA ASP A 331 31.08 -6.91 -2.96
C ASP A 331 30.19 -6.47 -1.79
N PRO A 332 30.20 -7.19 -0.66
CA PRO A 332 29.37 -6.84 0.50
C PRO A 332 29.77 -5.51 1.14
N THR A 333 30.96 -4.99 0.86
CA THR A 333 31.42 -3.70 1.38
C THR A 333 30.75 -2.50 0.69
N MET A 334 30.03 -2.75 -0.42
CA MET A 334 29.28 -1.72 -1.12
C MET A 334 27.89 -1.46 -0.54
N GLY A 335 27.38 -2.34 0.32
CA GLY A 335 26.09 -2.13 0.99
C GLY A 335 26.20 -0.99 2.01
N LYS A 336 25.32 0.00 1.93
CA LYS A 336 25.36 1.20 2.78
C LYS A 336 23.96 1.69 3.14
N ASN A 337 23.85 2.34 4.28
CA ASN A 337 22.70 3.15 4.65
C ASN A 337 23.11 4.60 4.81
N TYR A 338 22.26 5.52 4.39
CA TYR A 338 22.43 6.94 4.63
C TYR A 338 21.24 7.46 5.44
N ASN A 339 21.52 8.25 6.45
CA ASN A 339 20.52 8.82 7.33
C ASN A 339 20.60 10.35 7.33
N TYR A 340 19.46 10.98 7.49
CA TYR A 340 19.32 12.40 7.78
C TYR A 340 18.34 12.61 8.93
N PRO A 341 18.65 13.48 9.92
CA PRO A 341 19.92 14.18 10.06
C PRO A 341 21.07 13.24 10.44
N GLU A 342 22.31 13.72 10.34
CA GLU A 342 23.45 13.01 10.92
C GLU A 342 23.28 12.91 12.44
N VAL A 343 23.73 11.80 13.04
CA VAL A 343 23.78 11.65 14.50
C VAL A 343 24.42 12.90 15.10
N SER A 344 23.78 13.47 16.13
CA SER A 344 24.19 14.72 16.82
C SER A 344 24.05 16.04 16.06
N HIS A 345 23.50 16.04 14.84
CA HIS A 345 23.13 17.25 14.13
C HIS A 345 21.62 17.50 14.22
N PRO A 346 21.18 18.75 14.44
CA PRO A 346 19.76 19.08 14.38
C PRO A 346 19.24 18.94 12.95
N ALA A 347 17.96 18.61 12.81
CA ALA A 347 17.27 18.70 11.53
C ALA A 347 17.26 20.15 11.02
N ALA A 348 17.25 20.32 9.69
CA ALA A 348 17.08 21.63 9.08
C ALA A 348 15.61 22.05 9.20
N SER A 349 15.40 23.34 9.42
CA SER A 349 14.08 23.94 9.39
C SER A 349 13.44 23.78 8.00
N LEU A 350 12.14 23.49 8.00
CA LEU A 350 11.31 23.34 6.79
C LEU A 350 10.55 24.64 6.44
N GLU A 351 11.04 25.83 6.80
CA GLU A 351 10.40 27.13 6.46
C GLU A 351 10.44 27.52 4.98
N SER A 352 11.34 26.91 4.20
CA SER A 352 11.53 27.23 2.79
C SER A 352 12.17 26.05 2.06
N ASP A 353 12.25 26.13 0.74
CA ASP A 353 12.94 25.12 -0.08
C ASP A 353 14.29 24.73 0.53
N VAL A 354 14.42 23.44 0.82
CA VAL A 354 15.52 22.90 1.63
C VAL A 354 16.24 21.80 0.87
N THR A 355 17.53 21.62 1.17
CA THR A 355 18.30 20.47 0.70
C THR A 355 18.65 19.59 1.89
N LEU A 356 18.06 18.40 1.95
CA LEU A 356 18.31 17.39 2.97
C LEU A 356 19.39 16.45 2.44
N THR A 357 20.57 16.49 3.07
CA THR A 357 21.71 15.66 2.65
C THR A 357 21.90 14.52 3.65
N ALA A 358 21.48 13.32 3.27
CA ALA A 358 21.71 12.13 4.06
C ALA A 358 23.19 11.73 4.02
N VAL A 359 23.72 11.32 5.16
CA VAL A 359 25.13 10.95 5.33
C VAL A 359 25.26 9.47 5.62
N ASP A 360 26.38 8.87 5.21
CA ASP A 360 26.70 7.46 5.45
C ASP A 360 26.59 7.13 6.95
N SER A 361 25.70 6.20 7.29
CA SER A 361 25.45 5.73 8.65
C SER A 361 26.35 4.56 8.95
N SER A 362 27.31 4.75 9.86
CA SER A 362 28.13 3.64 10.38
C SER A 362 27.33 2.64 11.21
N TRP A 363 26.11 2.99 11.62
CA TRP A 363 25.25 2.09 12.38
C TRP A 363 24.50 1.13 11.46
N LEU A 364 24.94 -0.13 11.49
CA LEU A 364 24.33 -1.26 10.80
C LEU A 364 23.43 -2.00 11.79
N ALA A 365 22.13 -1.96 11.53
CA ALA A 365 21.11 -2.55 12.37
C ALA A 365 19.94 -3.05 11.53
N SER A 366 19.31 -4.13 12.00
CA SER A 366 18.10 -4.73 11.44
C SER A 366 16.95 -4.52 12.42
N VAL A 367 15.78 -4.24 11.88
CA VAL A 367 14.50 -4.25 12.61
C VAL A 367 13.62 -5.30 11.97
N ASP A 368 13.12 -6.21 12.80
CA ASP A 368 12.17 -7.25 12.41
C ASP A 368 10.94 -7.15 13.33
N LEU A 369 9.75 -7.44 12.78
CA LEU A 369 8.48 -7.34 13.49
C LEU A 369 7.84 -8.73 13.55
N THR A 370 7.23 -9.05 14.69
CA THR A 370 6.36 -10.23 14.84
C THR A 370 5.01 -9.82 15.41
N TYR A 371 3.97 -10.59 15.11
CA TYR A 371 2.59 -10.22 15.35
C TYR A 371 1.82 -11.38 15.97
N GLU A 372 1.04 -11.08 17.01
CA GLU A 372 0.13 -12.02 17.66
C GLU A 372 -1.31 -11.54 17.45
N LEU A 373 -2.19 -12.48 17.16
CA LEU A 373 -3.62 -12.27 17.03
C LEU A 373 -4.38 -13.09 18.08
N SER A 374 -5.47 -12.52 18.58
CA SER A 374 -6.48 -13.24 19.35
C SER A 374 -7.74 -13.35 18.51
N GLY A 375 -7.96 -14.50 17.88
CA GLY A 375 -8.91 -14.60 16.77
C GLY A 375 -8.49 -13.63 15.67
N THR A 376 -9.39 -12.76 15.22
CA THR A 376 -9.08 -11.76 14.19
C THR A 376 -8.37 -10.52 14.74
N GLN A 377 -8.37 -10.30 16.05
CA GLN A 377 -7.90 -9.04 16.63
C GLN A 377 -6.37 -9.00 16.68
N PHE A 378 -5.78 -7.89 16.26
CA PHE A 378 -4.33 -7.67 16.36
C PHE A 378 -3.95 -7.22 17.78
N THR A 379 -3.44 -8.14 18.60
CA THR A 379 -3.29 -7.92 20.05
C THR A 379 -1.87 -7.64 20.50
N THR A 380 -0.86 -8.17 19.81
CA THR A 380 0.53 -7.94 20.22
C THR A 380 1.39 -7.71 18.99
N MET A 381 2.28 -6.72 19.06
CA MET A 381 3.39 -6.58 18.13
C MET A 381 4.69 -6.62 18.92
N THR A 382 5.60 -7.50 18.54
CA THR A 382 6.96 -7.52 19.11
C THR A 382 7.96 -7.05 18.07
N THR A 383 8.77 -6.07 18.44
CA THR A 383 9.85 -5.55 17.61
C THR A 383 11.18 -6.08 18.10
N TYR A 384 12.01 -6.56 17.18
CA TYR A 384 13.38 -6.98 17.42
C TYR A 384 14.35 -6.02 16.73
N LEU A 385 15.34 -5.54 17.45
CA LEU A 385 16.44 -4.75 16.93
C LEU A 385 17.73 -5.56 17.04
N THR A 386 18.36 -5.87 15.91
CA THR A 386 19.67 -6.53 15.87
C THR A 386 20.72 -5.55 15.38
N SER A 387 21.73 -5.25 16.21
CA SER A 387 22.82 -4.34 15.85
C SER A 387 24.13 -5.08 15.56
N ALA A 388 24.83 -4.71 14.49
CA ALA A 388 26.15 -5.28 14.18
C ALA A 388 27.24 -4.88 15.20
N SER A 389 26.98 -3.85 16.01
CA SER A 389 27.90 -3.35 17.03
C SER A 389 27.19 -3.14 18.36
N THR A 390 27.97 -3.16 19.45
CA THR A 390 27.43 -2.87 20.78
C THR A 390 26.96 -1.42 20.87
N LEU A 391 25.73 -1.25 21.34
CA LEU A 391 25.11 0.07 21.45
C LEU A 391 25.62 0.82 22.70
N PRO A 392 25.79 2.15 22.61
CA PRO A 392 26.31 2.95 23.72
C PRO A 392 25.30 3.13 24.85
N VAL A 393 24.01 2.96 24.56
CA VAL A 393 22.88 3.09 25.49
C VAL A 393 21.79 2.09 25.11
N THR A 394 20.89 1.83 26.06
CA THR A 394 19.64 1.10 25.79
C THR A 394 18.79 1.87 24.75
N PRO A 395 18.38 1.23 23.65
CA PRO A 395 17.45 1.82 22.69
C PRO A 395 16.13 2.22 23.34
N THR A 396 15.57 3.34 22.88
CA THR A 396 14.18 3.70 23.16
C THR A 396 13.36 3.44 21.91
N ILE A 397 12.20 2.81 22.08
CA ILE A 397 11.28 2.53 20.98
C ILE A 397 9.94 3.18 21.27
N ARG A 398 9.31 3.71 20.22
CA ARG A 398 7.97 4.28 20.26
C ARG A 398 7.12 3.74 19.10
N LEU A 399 5.85 3.47 19.38
CA LEU A 399 4.83 3.17 18.38
C LEU A 399 3.95 4.40 18.20
N CYS A 400 3.76 4.84 16.95
CA CYS A 400 3.02 6.04 16.61
C CYS A 400 1.89 5.72 15.62
N ALA A 401 0.66 5.92 16.05
CA ALA A 401 -0.52 5.84 15.18
C ALA A 401 -0.67 7.12 14.34
N ALA A 402 -1.35 7.01 13.20
CA ALA A 402 -1.67 8.17 12.37
C ALA A 402 -2.82 9.02 12.96
N ASP A 403 -3.65 8.45 13.82
CA ASP A 403 -4.74 9.17 14.49
C ASP A 403 -4.21 10.22 15.45
N ALA A 404 -4.66 11.46 15.31
CA ALA A 404 -4.21 12.60 16.11
C ALA A 404 -4.48 12.45 17.60
N ALA A 405 -5.56 11.75 17.98
CA ALA A 405 -5.91 11.52 19.37
C ALA A 405 -5.02 10.45 20.03
N ILE A 406 -4.35 9.61 19.21
CA ILE A 406 -3.49 8.53 19.67
C ILE A 406 -2.01 8.92 19.52
N GLY A 407 -1.59 9.28 18.30
CA GLY A 407 -0.21 9.58 17.90
C GLY A 407 0.81 8.63 18.50
N CYS A 408 1.94 9.18 18.97
CA CYS A 408 2.92 8.46 19.78
C CYS A 408 2.55 8.47 21.29
N ASP A 409 1.52 7.72 21.70
CA ASP A 409 1.08 7.67 23.12
C ASP A 409 2.28 7.31 24.05
N PRO A 410 2.46 8.01 25.20
CA PRO A 410 3.54 7.71 26.13
C PRO A 410 3.56 6.26 26.67
N GLN A 411 2.41 5.58 26.74
CA GLN A 411 2.32 4.15 27.12
C GLN A 411 2.94 3.23 26.05
N TRP A 412 3.05 3.71 24.82
CA TRP A 412 3.73 3.06 23.71
C TRP A 412 5.15 3.58 23.52
N THR A 413 5.73 4.25 24.51
CA THR A 413 7.15 4.59 24.54
C THR A 413 7.84 3.84 25.67
N GLN A 414 8.85 3.02 25.34
CA GLN A 414 9.53 2.18 26.32
C GLN A 414 11.01 1.93 25.97
N PRO A 415 11.88 1.68 26.97
CA PRO A 415 13.20 1.14 26.69
C PRO A 415 13.09 -0.29 26.18
N MET A 416 13.95 -0.67 25.22
CA MET A 416 14.02 -2.06 24.76
C MET A 416 14.75 -2.95 25.78
N THR A 417 14.37 -4.22 25.84
CA THR A 417 14.98 -5.25 26.68
C THR A 417 16.19 -5.87 25.97
N ASP A 418 17.35 -5.91 26.61
CA ASP A 418 18.55 -6.58 26.09
C ASP A 418 18.39 -8.11 26.17
N LEU A 419 18.45 -8.77 25.01
CA LEU A 419 18.41 -10.23 24.89
C LEU A 419 19.81 -10.84 24.77
N GLY A 420 20.86 -10.02 24.78
CA GLY A 420 22.25 -10.42 24.54
C GLY A 420 22.60 -10.43 23.06
N ALA A 421 23.90 -10.61 22.76
CA ALA A 421 24.43 -10.66 21.39
C ALA A 421 24.04 -9.46 20.49
N ASN A 422 23.85 -8.28 21.09
CA ASN A 422 23.38 -7.05 20.43
C ASN A 422 21.96 -7.14 19.86
N VAL A 423 21.12 -8.02 20.42
CA VAL A 423 19.69 -8.15 20.11
C VAL A 423 18.88 -7.51 21.23
N TRP A 424 17.88 -6.72 20.85
CA TRP A 424 16.96 -6.04 21.76
C TRP A 424 15.53 -6.31 21.35
N SER A 425 14.60 -6.34 22.30
CA SER A 425 13.17 -6.49 22.00
C SER A 425 12.27 -5.55 22.79
N ALA A 426 11.09 -5.29 22.25
CA ALA A 426 9.99 -4.63 22.95
C ALA A 426 8.66 -5.10 22.36
N SER A 427 7.61 -5.18 23.19
CA SER A 427 6.28 -5.59 22.77
C SER A 427 5.26 -4.49 23.05
N PHE A 428 4.36 -4.26 22.11
CA PHE A 428 3.24 -3.34 22.21
C PHE A 428 1.94 -4.11 22.35
N ASN A 429 1.04 -3.57 23.16
CA ASN A 429 -0.33 -4.07 23.37
C ASN A 429 -1.32 -2.91 23.12
N PRO A 430 -2.60 -3.18 22.83
CA PRO A 430 -3.64 -2.17 22.71
C PRO A 430 -3.64 -1.24 23.93
N LEU A 431 -3.95 0.05 23.69
CA LEU A 431 -4.14 1.00 24.78
C LEU A 431 -5.33 0.59 25.65
N ASN A 432 -5.35 1.07 26.89
CA ASN A 432 -6.47 0.80 27.80
C ASN A 432 -7.81 1.23 27.18
N GLY A 433 -8.68 0.27 26.89
CA GLY A 433 -10.00 0.49 26.29
C GLY A 433 -10.07 0.27 24.77
N ALA A 434 -8.94 -0.06 24.12
CA ALA A 434 -8.91 -0.56 22.75
C ALA A 434 -8.83 -2.10 22.75
N ASP A 435 -9.50 -2.72 21.79
CA ASP A 435 -9.50 -4.18 21.62
C ASP A 435 -8.35 -4.67 20.71
N GLU A 436 -7.77 -3.78 19.90
CA GLU A 436 -6.67 -4.10 18.97
C GLU A 436 -5.68 -2.94 18.80
N LEU A 437 -4.49 -3.27 18.31
CA LEU A 437 -3.48 -2.31 17.87
C LEU A 437 -3.90 -1.66 16.54
N PRO A 438 -3.40 -0.45 16.23
CA PRO A 438 -3.70 0.22 14.96
C PRO A 438 -3.30 -0.65 13.77
N LEU A 439 -4.15 -0.68 12.74
CA LEU A 439 -3.90 -1.45 11.51
C LEU A 439 -2.84 -0.81 10.61
N TYR A 440 -2.44 0.42 10.89
CA TYR A 440 -1.31 1.10 10.29
C TYR A 440 -0.64 1.99 11.35
N ALA A 441 0.66 1.82 11.53
CA ALA A 441 1.43 2.66 12.44
C ALA A 441 2.91 2.66 12.05
N VAL A 442 3.67 3.51 12.74
CA VAL A 442 5.11 3.61 12.58
C VAL A 442 5.81 3.28 13.88
N VAL A 443 6.82 2.44 13.76
CA VAL A 443 7.77 2.09 14.80
C VAL A 443 9.02 2.96 14.62
N HIS A 444 9.35 3.74 15.64
CA HIS A 444 10.53 4.59 15.65
C HIS A 444 11.44 4.17 16.82
N ILE A 445 12.66 3.74 16.47
CA ILE A 445 13.71 3.36 17.42
C ILE A 445 14.78 4.45 17.42
N ASP A 446 15.03 5.05 18.58
CA ASP A 446 16.13 5.99 18.81
C ASP A 446 17.21 5.34 19.68
N VAL A 447 18.46 5.40 19.21
CA VAL A 447 19.64 4.99 19.95
C VAL A 447 20.58 6.18 20.04
N ARG A 448 20.44 6.95 21.11
CA ARG A 448 21.25 8.15 21.36
C ARG A 448 22.75 7.87 21.18
N GLY A 449 23.35 8.56 20.21
CA GLY A 449 24.78 8.45 19.89
C GLY A 449 25.13 7.34 18.89
N ALA A 450 24.17 6.53 18.42
CA ALA A 450 24.35 5.57 17.34
C ALA A 450 23.49 5.91 16.10
N GLY A 451 22.24 6.30 16.30
CA GLY A 451 21.33 6.69 15.22
C GLY A 451 19.87 6.33 15.49
N GLU A 452 19.04 6.42 14.46
CA GLU A 452 17.61 6.12 14.49
C GLU A 452 17.21 5.15 13.38
N ARG A 453 16.12 4.40 13.62
CA ARG A 453 15.44 3.54 12.65
C ARG A 453 13.94 3.79 12.68
N ILE A 454 13.33 3.78 11.50
CA ILE A 454 11.91 4.05 11.32
C ILE A 454 11.36 2.99 10.37
N VAL A 455 10.38 2.23 10.84
CA VAL A 455 9.68 1.20 10.07
C VAL A 455 8.19 1.46 10.18
N HIS A 456 7.50 1.55 9.04
CA HIS A 456 6.03 1.51 9.07
C HIS A 456 5.57 0.07 8.85
N TYR A 457 4.43 -0.27 9.43
CA TYR A 457 3.70 -1.48 9.09
C TYR A 457 2.27 -1.14 8.68
N GLN A 458 1.68 -2.05 7.92
CA GLN A 458 0.30 -2.00 7.50
C GLN A 458 -0.24 -3.41 7.49
N VAL A 459 -1.39 -3.59 8.13
CA VAL A 459 -2.21 -4.77 7.90
C VAL A 459 -2.79 -4.62 6.49
N ALA A 460 -2.39 -5.52 5.60
CA ALA A 460 -3.14 -5.85 4.41
C ALA A 460 -4.12 -6.96 4.77
N GLY A 461 -5.25 -7.06 4.08
CA GLY A 461 -6.17 -8.17 4.34
C GLY A 461 -5.49 -9.55 4.25
N GLY A 462 -6.12 -10.57 4.80
CA GLY A 462 -5.56 -11.92 4.89
C GLY A 462 -5.51 -12.72 3.59
N VAL A 463 -4.86 -13.88 3.68
CA VAL A 463 -4.69 -14.85 2.59
C VAL A 463 -5.88 -15.82 2.53
N GLY A 464 -6.38 -16.16 1.32
CA GLY A 464 -7.41 -17.19 1.21
C GLY A 464 -7.86 -17.61 -0.20
N PRO A 465 -8.53 -18.77 -0.31
CA PRO A 465 -8.84 -19.45 -1.58
C PRO A 465 -9.96 -18.77 -2.36
N ALA A 466 -10.71 -17.92 -1.68
CA ALA A 466 -11.48 -16.78 -2.16
C ALA A 466 -11.96 -15.99 -0.91
N HIS A 467 -11.08 -15.84 0.10
CA HIS A 467 -11.30 -15.14 1.39
C HIS A 467 -12.27 -15.77 2.42
N VAL A 468 -12.23 -17.09 2.61
CA VAL A 468 -13.21 -17.81 3.46
C VAL A 468 -13.15 -17.47 4.96
N ASP A 469 -12.02 -17.02 5.52
CA ASP A 469 -12.00 -16.64 6.95
C ASP A 469 -11.10 -15.45 7.29
N ALA A 470 -10.55 -14.77 6.27
CA ALA A 470 -9.69 -13.63 6.48
C ALA A 470 -9.77 -12.62 5.34
N TYR A 471 -9.67 -11.34 5.71
CA TYR A 471 -10.05 -10.18 4.90
C TYR A 471 -9.45 -10.20 3.50
N ALA A 472 -10.15 -9.65 2.50
CA ALA A 472 -9.58 -9.51 1.17
C ALA A 472 -8.28 -8.67 1.24
N PRO A 473 -7.15 -9.12 0.63
CA PRO A 473 -5.93 -8.35 0.60
C PRO A 473 -6.24 -7.00 -0.03
N LEU A 474 -5.52 -5.97 0.42
CA LEU A 474 -5.53 -4.68 -0.25
C LEU A 474 -4.95 -4.90 -1.63
N ARG A 475 -5.80 -4.95 -2.66
CA ARG A 475 -5.37 -5.31 -4.01
C ARG A 475 -4.55 -4.22 -4.67
N ASP A 476 -4.76 -2.97 -4.28
CA ASP A 476 -3.96 -1.86 -4.75
C ASP A 476 -3.15 -1.24 -3.60
N GLY A 477 -1.86 -1.56 -3.57
CA GLY A 477 -0.89 -1.08 -2.59
C GLY A 477 0.51 -1.20 -3.19
N GLN A 478 1.54 -1.36 -2.36
CA GLN A 478 2.88 -1.66 -2.90
C GLN A 478 3.05 -3.16 -3.21
N ALA A 479 2.35 -4.03 -2.46
CA ALA A 479 2.33 -5.47 -2.67
C ALA A 479 1.02 -6.08 -2.14
N THR A 480 0.66 -7.26 -2.64
CA THR A 480 -0.50 -8.05 -2.22
C THR A 480 -0.14 -9.52 -2.14
N VAL A 481 -0.81 -10.26 -1.27
CA VAL A 481 -0.65 -11.71 -1.16
C VAL A 481 -2.01 -12.38 -1.24
N SER A 482 -2.13 -13.40 -2.07
CA SER A 482 -3.35 -14.21 -2.24
C SER A 482 -3.02 -15.70 -2.29
N THR A 483 -3.99 -16.60 -2.16
CA THR A 483 -3.73 -18.04 -2.26
C THR A 483 -4.34 -18.64 -3.50
N ASP A 484 -3.75 -19.71 -4.00
CA ASP A 484 -4.39 -20.57 -4.99
C ASP A 484 -5.41 -21.52 -4.32
N ILE A 485 -6.67 -21.09 -4.26
CA ILE A 485 -7.95 -21.80 -4.00
C ILE A 485 -8.03 -22.99 -2.99
N ASN A 486 -6.98 -23.36 -2.25
CA ASN A 486 -6.86 -24.65 -1.55
C ASN A 486 -6.45 -24.57 -0.07
N MET A 487 -6.45 -23.40 0.59
CA MET A 487 -6.25 -23.39 2.04
C MET A 487 -7.40 -24.11 2.74
N LYS A 488 -7.06 -25.11 3.57
CA LYS A 488 -8.01 -25.87 4.41
C LYS A 488 -7.84 -25.41 5.85
N GLY A 489 -8.74 -24.60 6.37
CA GLY A 489 -8.79 -24.24 7.78
C GLY A 489 -9.71 -23.06 8.06
N ASP A 490 -10.34 -23.09 9.23
CA ASP A 490 -11.21 -22.06 9.79
C ASP A 490 -10.31 -20.87 10.17
N GLY A 491 -10.07 -19.97 9.22
CA GLY A 491 -9.02 -18.93 9.27
C GLY A 491 -9.26 -17.76 10.21
N GLU A 492 -9.63 -18.02 11.46
CA GLU A 492 -9.85 -17.01 12.51
C GLU A 492 -8.70 -15.99 12.62
N CYS A 493 -7.50 -16.33 12.14
CA CYS A 493 -6.28 -15.56 12.30
C CYS A 493 -5.53 -15.24 10.99
N ASN A 494 -6.12 -15.38 9.78
CA ASN A 494 -5.33 -15.06 8.60
C ASN A 494 -5.11 -13.54 8.44
N ARG A 495 -3.84 -13.14 8.32
CA ARG A 495 -3.42 -11.75 8.14
C ARG A 495 -2.16 -11.68 7.29
N VAL A 496 -2.05 -10.58 6.54
CA VAL A 496 -0.81 -10.22 5.87
C VAL A 496 -0.36 -8.90 6.46
N PHE A 497 0.82 -8.88 7.05
CA PHE A 497 1.45 -7.67 7.52
C PHE A 497 2.51 -7.26 6.50
N ILE A 498 2.47 -5.99 6.11
CA ILE A 498 3.37 -5.40 5.12
C ILE A 498 4.13 -4.28 5.82
N ALA A 499 5.46 -4.39 5.86
CA ALA A 499 6.33 -3.39 6.44
C ALA A 499 7.45 -3.00 5.47
N THR A 500 8.01 -1.80 5.62
CA THR A 500 9.31 -1.52 4.97
C THR A 500 10.37 -2.41 5.59
N ALA A 501 11.10 -3.15 4.76
CA ALA A 501 12.20 -3.94 5.27
C ALA A 501 13.34 -3.01 5.73
N ASP A 502 13.74 -3.16 6.98
CA ASP A 502 14.88 -2.47 7.56
C ASP A 502 15.88 -3.50 8.05
N ASN A 503 16.34 -4.37 7.15
CA ASN A 503 17.27 -5.45 7.46
C ASN A 503 18.65 -5.16 6.87
N PHE A 504 19.67 -4.97 7.73
CA PHE A 504 21.00 -4.61 7.24
C PHE A 504 21.67 -5.72 6.42
N THR A 505 21.39 -6.99 6.74
CA THR A 505 21.94 -8.13 6.00
C THR A 505 21.48 -8.09 4.55
N SER A 506 20.21 -7.77 4.31
CA SER A 506 19.66 -7.62 2.95
C SER A 506 20.38 -6.56 2.13
N LEU A 507 20.95 -5.52 2.76
CA LEU A 507 21.69 -4.46 2.10
C LEU A 507 23.11 -4.90 1.69
N ILE A 508 23.79 -5.62 2.56
CA ILE A 508 25.18 -6.04 2.36
C ILE A 508 25.31 -7.39 1.64
N THR A 509 24.23 -8.16 1.53
CA THR A 509 24.23 -9.41 0.77
C THR A 509 24.43 -9.14 -0.71
N PRO A 510 25.44 -9.76 -1.35
CA PRO A 510 25.67 -9.63 -2.78
C PRO A 510 24.47 -10.01 -3.64
N LEU A 511 24.07 -9.10 -4.54
CA LEU A 511 23.15 -9.43 -5.63
C LEU A 511 23.81 -10.43 -6.59
N GLY A 512 23.09 -11.50 -6.94
CA GLY A 512 23.44 -12.40 -8.05
C GLY A 512 24.50 -13.47 -7.76
N GLN A 513 24.83 -13.77 -6.50
CA GLN A 513 25.77 -14.86 -6.15
C GLN A 513 25.09 -16.01 -5.41
N ALA A 514 24.35 -16.85 -6.12
CA ALA A 514 24.03 -18.18 -5.59
C ALA A 514 25.31 -19.03 -5.55
N PRO A 515 25.68 -19.64 -4.41
CA PRO A 515 26.80 -20.58 -4.35
C PRO A 515 26.37 -21.92 -4.96
N GLY A 516 26.38 -22.05 -6.30
CA GLY A 516 25.94 -23.28 -6.96
C GLY A 516 26.46 -23.43 -8.40
N PRO A 517 27.10 -24.57 -8.76
CA PRO A 517 27.76 -24.76 -10.07
C PRO A 517 26.83 -25.15 -11.23
N SER A 518 25.49 -25.01 -11.16
CA SER A 518 24.62 -25.51 -12.24
C SER A 518 23.41 -24.67 -12.66
N ASN A 519 23.26 -23.40 -12.27
CA ASN A 519 22.26 -22.46 -12.84
C ASN A 519 22.78 -21.00 -12.80
N ALA A 520 23.94 -20.75 -13.42
CA ALA A 520 24.60 -19.44 -13.45
C ALA A 520 23.74 -18.31 -14.07
N PRO A 521 24.24 -17.08 -14.00
CA PRO A 521 23.97 -16.04 -13.00
C PRO A 521 22.74 -15.19 -13.38
N VAL A 522 22.02 -14.69 -12.38
CA VAL A 522 21.16 -13.53 -12.64
C VAL A 522 22.10 -12.33 -12.71
N ASP A 523 22.24 -11.71 -13.88
CA ASP A 523 22.93 -10.42 -14.06
C ASP A 523 22.10 -9.28 -13.44
N LEU A 524 21.78 -9.39 -12.15
CA LEU A 524 21.05 -8.36 -11.42
C LEU A 524 21.91 -7.10 -11.36
N ALA A 525 21.44 -6.05 -12.02
CA ALA A 525 22.12 -4.77 -12.04
C ALA A 525 21.82 -3.94 -10.79
N GLY A 526 20.73 -4.23 -10.07
CA GLY A 526 20.34 -3.61 -8.80
C GLY A 526 18.90 -3.94 -8.38
N ILE A 527 18.51 -3.40 -7.23
CA ILE A 527 17.12 -3.33 -6.75
C ILE A 527 16.56 -1.95 -7.07
N ILE A 528 15.32 -1.86 -7.55
CA ILE A 528 14.67 -0.60 -7.96
C ILE A 528 13.47 -0.21 -7.09
N SER A 529 12.89 -1.16 -6.35
CA SER A 529 11.83 -0.86 -5.37
C SER A 529 12.43 -0.75 -3.96
N TRP A 530 11.61 -0.29 -3.02
CA TRP A 530 11.85 -0.57 -1.61
C TRP A 530 11.69 -2.04 -1.36
N PRO A 531 12.60 -2.71 -0.65
CA PRO A 531 12.27 -4.01 -0.10
C PRO A 531 11.15 -3.89 0.94
N ILE A 532 10.21 -4.80 0.86
CA ILE A 532 9.06 -4.90 1.74
C ILE A 532 9.20 -6.22 2.49
N ASP A 533 9.04 -6.15 3.80
CA ASP A 533 8.89 -7.33 4.66
C ASP A 533 7.41 -7.72 4.65
N ILE A 534 7.13 -8.96 4.25
CA ILE A 534 5.79 -9.50 4.13
C ILE A 534 5.71 -10.68 5.09
N ASP A 535 4.98 -10.48 6.19
CA ASP A 535 4.75 -11.51 7.20
C ASP A 535 3.32 -12.03 7.08
N ILE A 536 3.17 -13.35 7.03
CA ILE A 536 1.87 -14.01 6.81
C ILE A 536 1.52 -14.80 8.07
N VAL A 537 0.50 -14.36 8.78
CA VAL A 537 -0.05 -15.10 9.92
C VAL A 537 -1.18 -15.98 9.39
N VAL A 538 -1.05 -17.29 9.52
CA VAL A 538 -2.05 -18.30 9.18
C VAL A 538 -2.02 -19.44 10.19
N PRO A 539 -3.15 -20.12 10.49
CA PRO A 539 -3.15 -21.28 11.38
C PRO A 539 -2.25 -22.41 10.82
N ASN A 540 -1.22 -22.81 11.57
CA ASN A 540 -0.29 -23.87 11.16
C ASN A 540 -0.76 -25.26 11.63
N GLY A 541 -2.03 -25.60 11.42
CA GLY A 541 -2.63 -26.84 11.92
C GLY A 541 -2.71 -26.98 13.46
N SER A 542 -1.94 -26.20 14.22
CA SER A 542 -2.25 -25.75 15.58
C SER A 542 -3.01 -24.43 15.51
N LEU A 543 -3.92 -24.19 16.45
CA LEU A 543 -4.72 -22.97 16.57
C LEU A 543 -3.88 -21.74 17.01
N ASP A 544 -2.57 -21.77 16.81
CA ASP A 544 -1.68 -20.69 17.26
C ASP A 544 -1.66 -19.58 16.22
N CYS A 545 -2.02 -18.37 16.67
CA CYS A 545 -2.27 -17.20 15.85
C CYS A 545 -1.14 -16.17 15.98
N ASP A 546 0.09 -16.62 15.82
CA ASP A 546 1.30 -15.83 16.03
C ASP A 546 2.23 -16.03 14.82
N SER A 547 2.82 -14.94 14.31
CA SER A 547 4.05 -15.08 13.54
C SER A 547 5.19 -15.31 14.54
N SER A 548 5.56 -16.58 14.74
CA SER A 548 6.72 -16.94 15.55
C SER A 548 8.00 -16.18 15.14
N ALA A 549 9.05 -16.26 15.97
CA ALA A 549 10.31 -15.53 15.83
C ALA A 549 10.82 -15.38 14.36
N PRO A 550 11.59 -14.31 14.02
CA PRO A 550 11.94 -13.89 12.64
C PRO A 550 12.62 -14.92 11.72
N GLU A 551 12.83 -16.14 12.18
CA GLU A 551 13.60 -17.20 11.55
C GLU A 551 12.66 -18.31 11.03
N ASP A 552 12.15 -18.09 9.81
CA ASP A 552 11.69 -19.11 8.84
C ASP A 552 10.26 -19.66 9.00
N HIS A 553 9.25 -18.96 8.44
CA HIS A 553 7.93 -19.54 8.22
C HIS A 553 7.78 -20.07 6.80
N THR A 554 8.07 -21.35 6.62
CA THR A 554 7.56 -22.06 5.44
C THR A 554 6.03 -22.09 5.46
N LEU A 555 5.42 -21.53 4.42
CA LEU A 555 3.98 -21.56 4.23
C LEU A 555 3.53 -22.97 3.86
N GLN A 556 2.44 -23.44 4.47
CA GLN A 556 1.90 -24.77 4.18
C GLN A 556 1.38 -24.90 2.75
N VAL A 557 0.93 -23.79 2.17
CA VAL A 557 0.51 -23.69 0.77
C VAL A 557 1.25 -22.54 0.11
N PRO A 558 1.60 -22.67 -1.18
CA PRO A 558 2.12 -21.55 -1.92
C PRO A 558 1.10 -20.42 -2.04
N MET A 559 1.59 -19.19 -1.96
CA MET A 559 0.82 -17.96 -2.11
C MET A 559 1.25 -17.22 -3.37
N LEU A 560 0.35 -16.46 -3.97
CA LEU A 560 0.66 -15.55 -5.07
C LEU A 560 0.95 -14.15 -4.50
N LEU A 561 2.20 -13.72 -4.63
CA LEU A 561 2.64 -12.36 -4.36
C LEU A 561 2.52 -11.52 -5.63
N THR A 562 1.78 -10.42 -5.58
CA THR A 562 1.75 -9.39 -6.63
C THR A 562 2.47 -8.14 -6.11
N TYR A 563 3.40 -7.59 -6.90
CA TYR A 563 4.22 -6.45 -6.54
C TYR A 563 4.08 -5.34 -7.59
N PHE A 564 3.74 -4.12 -7.17
CA PHE A 564 3.49 -2.99 -8.04
C PHE A 564 4.73 -2.09 -8.20
N TYR A 565 4.86 -1.44 -9.36
CA TYR A 565 5.96 -0.52 -9.66
C TYR A 565 5.48 0.79 -10.30
N SER A 566 6.34 1.81 -10.29
CA SER A 566 6.10 3.09 -10.96
C SER A 566 6.71 3.08 -12.37
N PRO A 567 5.92 3.25 -13.45
CA PRO A 567 6.44 3.37 -14.81
C PRO A 567 7.36 4.56 -14.99
N LYS A 568 7.07 5.68 -14.32
CA LYS A 568 7.95 6.84 -14.34
C LYS A 568 9.30 6.52 -13.71
N ALA A 569 9.32 5.82 -12.58
CA ALA A 569 10.58 5.35 -11.99
C ALA A 569 11.36 4.46 -12.98
N LEU A 570 10.70 3.55 -13.71
CA LEU A 570 11.38 2.74 -14.73
C LEU A 570 11.97 3.59 -15.87
N ALA A 571 11.18 4.54 -16.40
CA ALA A 571 11.60 5.39 -17.51
C ALA A 571 12.80 6.28 -17.15
N GLU A 572 12.82 6.87 -15.95
CA GLU A 572 13.95 7.64 -15.42
C GLU A 572 15.22 6.79 -15.30
N LEU A 573 15.06 5.47 -15.14
CA LEU A 573 16.12 4.50 -15.01
C LEU A 573 16.55 3.87 -16.34
N GLY A 574 15.93 4.26 -17.46
CA GLY A 574 16.19 3.69 -18.79
C GLY A 574 15.68 2.26 -18.94
N ILE A 575 14.79 1.81 -18.07
CA ILE A 575 14.13 0.50 -18.13
C ILE A 575 12.87 0.67 -18.96
N SER A 576 12.76 -0.11 -20.04
CA SER A 576 11.76 0.10 -21.09
C SER A 576 10.60 -0.89 -21.04
N SER A 577 10.73 -1.98 -20.28
CA SER A 577 9.72 -3.06 -20.20
C SER A 577 9.87 -3.87 -18.90
N SER A 578 8.76 -4.40 -18.38
CA SER A 578 8.75 -5.37 -17.26
C SER A 578 9.58 -6.63 -17.52
N SER A 579 9.89 -6.97 -18.77
CA SER A 579 10.76 -8.11 -19.11
C SER A 579 12.19 -7.98 -18.55
N GLN A 580 12.62 -6.75 -18.26
CA GLN A 580 13.89 -6.44 -17.60
C GLN A 580 13.79 -6.58 -16.07
N LEU A 581 12.60 -6.76 -15.51
CA LEU A 581 12.39 -6.82 -14.06
C LEU A 581 12.41 -8.26 -13.55
N ARG A 582 12.77 -8.41 -12.28
CA ARG A 582 12.72 -9.67 -11.55
C ARG A 582 12.07 -9.41 -10.20
N LEU A 583 11.17 -10.28 -9.77
CA LEU A 583 10.76 -10.30 -8.38
C LEU A 583 11.80 -11.10 -7.60
N LEU A 584 12.26 -10.56 -6.48
CA LEU A 584 13.33 -11.13 -5.66
C LEU A 584 12.80 -11.47 -4.29
N HIS A 585 13.31 -12.57 -3.72
CA HIS A 585 13.11 -12.97 -2.33
C HIS A 585 14.47 -13.00 -1.63
N PHE A 586 14.54 -12.38 -0.45
CA PHE A 586 15.69 -12.44 0.43
C PHE A 586 15.46 -13.48 1.51
N GLU A 587 16.13 -14.62 1.38
CA GLU A 587 16.04 -15.72 2.33
C GLU A 587 16.86 -15.38 3.59
N ARG A 588 16.18 -15.22 4.73
CA ARG A 588 16.80 -15.08 6.05
C ARG A 588 17.39 -16.44 6.43
N THR A 589 18.71 -16.59 6.57
CA THR A 589 19.27 -17.85 7.07
C THR A 589 19.45 -17.80 8.60
N PRO A 590 19.05 -18.84 9.36
CA PRO A 590 19.25 -18.94 10.83
C PRO A 590 20.72 -19.01 11.31
N SER A 591 21.67 -18.90 10.38
CA SER A 591 23.10 -19.11 10.58
C SER A 591 23.83 -17.79 10.27
N PRO A 592 25.03 -17.53 10.84
CA PRO A 592 25.84 -16.34 10.55
C PRO A 592 26.28 -16.17 9.09
N THR A 593 25.84 -17.07 8.21
CA THR A 593 25.86 -16.89 6.76
C THR A 593 24.91 -15.76 6.37
N PHE A 594 25.36 -14.85 5.52
CA PHE A 594 24.50 -13.80 4.99
C PHE A 594 23.30 -14.44 4.27
N GLY A 595 22.09 -13.90 4.48
CA GLY A 595 20.93 -14.26 3.68
C GLY A 595 21.19 -14.02 2.19
N ILE A 596 20.39 -14.58 1.29
CA ILE A 596 20.66 -14.54 -0.16
C ILE A 596 19.46 -13.97 -0.91
N TRP A 597 19.71 -13.01 -1.81
CA TRP A 597 18.74 -12.57 -2.79
C TRP A 597 18.62 -13.61 -3.92
N SER A 598 17.44 -14.18 -4.07
CA SER A 598 17.11 -15.14 -5.13
C SER A 598 16.00 -14.60 -6.02
N PRO A 599 16.06 -14.79 -7.35
CA PRO A 599 14.95 -14.47 -8.23
C PRO A 599 13.81 -15.47 -8.01
N LEU A 600 12.58 -14.97 -8.01
CA LEU A 600 11.39 -15.81 -8.11
C LEU A 600 11.05 -16.07 -9.58
N THR A 601 10.41 -17.22 -9.83
CA THR A 601 9.82 -17.50 -11.14
C THR A 601 8.57 -16.66 -11.29
N LEU A 602 8.58 -15.71 -12.23
CA LEU A 602 7.40 -14.91 -12.52
C LEU A 602 6.29 -15.79 -13.07
N LEU A 603 5.09 -15.64 -12.50
CA LEU A 603 3.86 -16.25 -13.01
C LEU A 603 3.15 -15.31 -13.99
N GLY A 604 3.25 -14.01 -13.77
CA GLY A 604 2.73 -13.01 -14.69
C GLY A 604 3.28 -11.61 -14.47
N SER A 605 2.89 -10.71 -15.36
CA SER A 605 3.26 -9.30 -15.33
C SER A 605 2.29 -8.48 -16.19
N SER A 606 2.13 -7.20 -15.86
CA SER A 606 1.37 -6.26 -16.68
C SER A 606 2.08 -4.90 -16.74
N ASP A 607 2.52 -4.50 -17.94
CA ASP A 607 3.02 -3.14 -18.19
C ASP A 607 1.92 -2.06 -18.09
N PRO A 608 0.66 -2.30 -18.54
CA PRO A 608 -0.40 -1.30 -18.38
C PRO A 608 -0.88 -1.11 -16.93
N LEU A 609 -0.85 -2.17 -16.12
CA LEU A 609 -1.32 -2.16 -14.72
C LEU A 609 -0.18 -2.06 -13.70
N ASN A 610 1.06 -2.03 -14.20
CA ASN A 610 2.30 -1.81 -13.46
C ASN A 610 2.59 -2.83 -12.35
N TRP A 611 2.51 -4.13 -12.64
CA TRP A 611 2.83 -5.18 -11.65
C TRP A 611 3.57 -6.39 -12.20
N LEU A 612 4.16 -7.13 -11.27
CA LEU A 612 4.78 -8.45 -11.43
C LEU A 612 4.15 -9.41 -10.42
N SER A 613 4.04 -10.69 -10.74
CA SER A 613 3.57 -11.69 -9.77
C SER A 613 4.43 -12.96 -9.76
N ALA A 614 4.55 -13.58 -8.60
CA ALA A 614 5.20 -14.88 -8.44
C ALA A 614 4.60 -15.67 -7.28
N GLU A 615 4.85 -16.98 -7.30
CA GLU A 615 4.56 -17.85 -6.17
C GLU A 615 5.60 -17.67 -5.06
N ILE A 616 5.15 -17.60 -3.80
CA ILE A 616 5.97 -17.58 -2.59
C ILE A 616 5.57 -18.73 -1.67
N THR A 617 6.55 -19.33 -1.01
CA THR A 617 6.35 -20.46 -0.08
C THR A 617 6.89 -20.15 1.32
N THR A 618 7.32 -18.93 1.56
CA THR A 618 7.78 -18.42 2.85
C THR A 618 7.22 -17.01 3.02
N ASP A 619 7.22 -16.50 4.24
CA ASP A 619 7.25 -15.05 4.46
C ASP A 619 8.67 -14.50 4.29
N GLY A 620 8.83 -13.17 4.41
CA GLY A 620 10.13 -12.51 4.42
C GLY A 620 10.21 -11.27 3.53
N ILE A 621 11.43 -10.96 3.08
CA ILE A 621 11.72 -9.69 2.41
C ILE A 621 11.69 -9.85 0.89
N TYR A 622 10.87 -9.05 0.22
CA TYR A 622 10.67 -9.06 -1.22
C TYR A 622 10.97 -7.71 -1.86
N ALA A 623 11.50 -7.73 -3.08
CA ALA A 623 11.81 -6.52 -3.83
C ALA A 623 11.77 -6.74 -5.35
N ILE A 624 11.67 -5.65 -6.11
CA ILE A 624 11.85 -5.67 -7.57
C ILE A 624 13.31 -5.37 -7.89
N GLY A 625 13.97 -6.35 -8.51
CA GLY A 625 15.27 -6.21 -9.16
C GLY A 625 15.15 -5.95 -10.65
N TRP A 626 16.26 -5.62 -11.29
CA TRP A 626 16.31 -5.48 -12.75
C TRP A 626 17.60 -6.04 -13.37
N VAL A 627 17.51 -6.38 -14.65
CA VAL A 627 18.63 -6.81 -15.51
C VAL A 627 18.78 -5.83 -16.70
N PRO A 628 20.01 -5.54 -17.17
CA PRO A 628 20.28 -4.58 -18.23
C PRO A 628 19.59 -4.87 -19.57
#